data_AF-A0A3S9AH02-F1
#
_entry.id   AF-A0A3S9AH02-F1
#
_cell.length_a   1.000
_cell.length_b   1.000
_cell.length_c   1.000
_cell.angle_alpha   90.00
_cell.angle_beta   90.00
_cell.angle_gamma   90.00
#
_symmetry.space_group_name_H-M   'P 1'
#
loop_
_entity.id
_entity.type
_entity.pdbx_description
1 polymer ?
#
loop_
_entity_poly.entity_id
_entity_poly.type
_entity_poly.pdbx_seq_one_letter_code
_entity_poly.pdbx_strand_id
1 'polypeptide(L)'
;MLKLPQMNKQDVDTFLDIECVITAARELGIIGEEPINLEKVNNLKSEIQNKSPEVFDALEKFQKAYKEWFENITKAKTGQVSQDDIDIILKKDKLRKQLMDACSAAKSSK
;
A
#
# COMPACT_ATOMS: atom_id res chain seq x y z
N MET A 1 14.47 -19.32 20.27
CA MET A 1 14.16 -18.11 19.47
C MET A 1 13.47 -18.55 18.20
N LEU A 2 12.20 -18.19 18.02
CA LEU A 2 11.52 -18.36 16.72
C LEU A 2 12.23 -17.44 15.72
N LYS A 3 12.94 -18.03 14.74
CA LYS A 3 13.39 -17.28 13.57
C LYS A 3 12.14 -16.92 12.77
N LEU A 4 11.82 -15.63 12.71
CA LEU A 4 10.84 -15.16 11.74
C LEU A 4 11.31 -15.61 10.35
N PRO A 5 10.42 -16.17 9.51
CA PRO A 5 10.78 -16.55 8.15
C PRO A 5 11.36 -15.33 7.43
N GLN A 6 12.57 -15.47 6.90
CA GLN A 6 13.18 -14.42 6.10
C GLN A 6 12.48 -14.40 4.74
N MET A 7 11.53 -13.49 4.57
CA MET A 7 10.94 -13.21 3.27
C MET A 7 12.02 -12.59 2.37
N ASN A 8 12.10 -13.06 1.12
CA ASN A 8 12.98 -12.43 0.15
C ASN A 8 12.37 -11.09 -0.32
N LYS A 9 13.16 -10.26 -1.01
CA LYS A 9 12.70 -8.93 -1.47
C LYS A 9 11.45 -9.01 -2.34
N GLN A 10 11.34 -10.02 -3.20
CA GLN A 10 10.21 -10.17 -4.12
C GLN A 10 8.92 -10.53 -3.39
N ASP A 11 8.99 -11.38 -2.37
CA ASP A 11 7.84 -11.74 -1.53
C ASP A 11 7.33 -10.53 -0.74
N VAL A 12 8.25 -9.72 -0.22
CA VAL A 12 7.94 -8.45 0.45
C VAL A 12 7.25 -7.48 -0.49
N ASP A 13 7.84 -7.24 -1.67
CA ASP A 13 7.29 -6.29 -2.64
C ASP A 13 5.90 -6.72 -3.10
N THR A 14 5.68 -8.03 -3.25
CA THR A 14 4.39 -8.63 -3.59
C THR A 14 3.38 -8.45 -2.45
N PHE A 15 3.77 -8.72 -1.21
CA PHE A 15 2.91 -8.53 -0.04
C PHE A 15 2.44 -7.08 0.09
N LEU A 16 3.35 -6.11 0.01
CA LEU A 16 3.04 -4.68 0.13
C LEU A 16 2.13 -4.21 -1.01
N ASP A 17 2.32 -4.74 -2.23
CA ASP A 17 1.46 -4.43 -3.37
C ASP A 17 0.03 -4.93 -3.13
N ILE A 18 -0.12 -6.20 -2.72
CA ILE A 18 -1.41 -6.83 -2.42
C ILE A 18 -2.14 -6.05 -1.32
N GLU A 19 -1.47 -5.73 -0.21
CA GLU A 19 -2.06 -5.00 0.91
C GLU A 19 -2.67 -3.65 0.47
N CYS A 20 -1.91 -2.88 -0.31
CA CYS A 20 -2.34 -1.58 -0.80
C CYS A 20 -3.54 -1.69 -1.76
N VAL A 21 -3.49 -2.64 -2.71
CA VAL A 21 -4.56 -2.85 -3.69
C VAL A 21 -5.85 -3.28 -3.00
N ILE A 22 -5.78 -4.23 -2.05
CA ILE A 22 -6.95 -4.68 -1.29
C ILE A 22 -7.58 -3.54 -0.52
N THR A 23 -6.75 -2.72 0.13
CA THR A 23 -7.22 -1.57 0.91
C THR A 23 -7.99 -0.59 0.01
N ALA A 24 -7.39 -0.18 -1.11
CA ALA A 24 -8.04 0.75 -2.04
C ALA A 24 -9.31 0.15 -2.68
N ALA A 25 -9.30 -1.14 -3.05
CA ALA A 25 -10.46 -1.80 -3.64
C ALA A 25 -11.63 -1.92 -2.66
N ARG A 26 -11.36 -2.26 -1.39
CA ARG A 26 -12.38 -2.28 -0.32
C ARG A 26 -12.93 -0.91 -0.04
N GLU A 27 -12.05 0.08 0.06
CA GLU A 27 -12.47 1.46 0.23
C GLU A 27 -13.35 1.88 -0.94
N LEU A 28 -12.99 1.61 -2.18
CA LEU A 28 -13.86 1.91 -3.31
C LEU A 28 -15.14 1.04 -3.39
N GLY A 29 -15.34 0.06 -2.50
CA GLY A 29 -16.46 -0.87 -2.57
C GLY A 29 -16.47 -1.70 -3.86
N ILE A 30 -15.29 -2.08 -4.35
CA ILE A 30 -15.12 -3.03 -5.47
C ILE A 30 -15.24 -4.47 -4.95
N ILE A 31 -14.68 -4.73 -3.77
CA ILE A 31 -14.75 -6.01 -3.05
C ILE A 31 -15.24 -5.78 -1.62
N GLY A 32 -15.73 -6.84 -0.97
CA GLY A 32 -16.11 -6.83 0.44
C GLY A 32 -14.97 -7.26 1.37
N GLU A 33 -15.33 -7.71 2.56
CA GLU A 33 -14.38 -8.16 3.60
C GLU A 33 -13.95 -9.62 3.44
N GLU A 34 -14.56 -10.35 2.51
CA GLU A 34 -14.25 -11.75 2.25
C GLU A 34 -12.79 -12.00 1.81
N PRO A 35 -12.25 -13.20 2.07
CA PRO A 35 -10.96 -13.61 1.52
C PRO A 35 -11.01 -13.62 -0.01
N ILE A 36 -9.94 -13.12 -0.63
CA ILE A 36 -9.77 -13.13 -2.09
C ILE A 36 -8.53 -13.92 -2.49
N ASN A 37 -8.57 -14.54 -3.67
CA ASN A 37 -7.41 -15.24 -4.22
C ASN A 37 -6.46 -14.24 -4.92
N LEU A 38 -5.21 -14.66 -5.12
CA LEU A 38 -4.17 -13.82 -5.73
C LEU A 38 -4.51 -13.39 -7.17
N GLU A 39 -5.16 -14.25 -7.94
CA GLU A 39 -5.56 -13.94 -9.32
C GLU A 39 -6.54 -12.76 -9.36
N LYS A 40 -7.50 -12.69 -8.44
CA LYS A 40 -8.40 -11.53 -8.32
C LYS A 40 -7.63 -10.26 -7.97
N VAL A 41 -6.64 -10.32 -7.09
CA VAL A 41 -5.83 -9.14 -6.71
C VAL A 41 -5.18 -8.50 -7.95
N ASN A 42 -4.66 -9.31 -8.87
CA ASN A 42 -4.04 -8.81 -10.09
C ASN A 42 -5.00 -8.00 -10.96
N ASN A 43 -6.29 -8.34 -10.95
CA ASN A 43 -7.32 -7.63 -11.70
C ASN A 43 -7.81 -6.35 -11.01
N LEU A 44 -7.71 -6.28 -9.67
CA LEU A 44 -8.21 -5.15 -8.90
C LEU A 44 -7.54 -3.82 -9.25
N LYS A 45 -6.26 -3.80 -9.64
CA LYS A 45 -5.60 -2.56 -10.06
C LYS A 45 -6.30 -1.92 -11.25
N SER A 46 -6.63 -2.72 -12.26
CA SER A 46 -7.37 -2.27 -13.45
C SER A 46 -8.78 -1.81 -13.08
N GLU A 47 -9.45 -2.52 -12.17
CA GLU A 47 -10.78 -2.12 -11.69
C GLU A 47 -10.76 -0.80 -10.90
N ILE A 48 -9.75 -0.60 -10.06
CA ILE A 48 -9.51 0.66 -9.35
C ILE A 48 -9.28 1.79 -10.35
N GLN A 49 -8.41 1.60 -11.34
CA GLN A 49 -8.13 2.58 -12.38
C GLN A 49 -9.38 2.97 -13.17
N ASN A 50 -10.18 1.99 -13.58
CA ASN A 50 -11.43 2.22 -14.31
C ASN A 50 -12.48 2.95 -13.46
N LYS A 51 -12.54 2.65 -12.15
CA LYS A 51 -13.52 3.24 -11.23
C LYS A 51 -13.13 4.65 -10.78
N SER A 52 -11.86 4.88 -10.52
CA SER A 52 -11.32 6.18 -10.11
C SER A 52 -9.82 6.28 -10.46
N PRO A 53 -9.48 6.96 -11.58
CA PRO A 53 -8.10 7.25 -11.94
C PRO A 53 -7.35 8.03 -10.85
N GLU A 54 -8.04 8.91 -10.12
CA GLU A 54 -7.46 9.69 -9.02
C GLU A 54 -7.03 8.80 -7.85
N VAL A 55 -7.85 7.82 -7.47
CA VAL A 55 -7.48 6.83 -6.44
C VAL A 55 -6.34 5.95 -6.93
N PHE A 56 -6.33 5.57 -8.21
CA PHE A 56 -5.23 4.82 -8.79
C PHE A 56 -3.89 5.57 -8.71
N ASP A 57 -3.86 6.85 -9.11
CA ASP A 57 -2.66 7.69 -9.01
C ASP A 57 -2.18 7.85 -7.56
N ALA A 58 -3.12 8.01 -6.62
CA ALA A 58 -2.80 8.09 -5.19
C ALA A 58 -2.25 6.75 -4.66
N LEU A 59 -2.81 5.63 -5.12
CA LEU A 59 -2.38 4.27 -4.78
C LEU A 59 -0.94 4.03 -5.24
N GLU A 60 -0.60 4.35 -6.50
CA GLU A 60 0.76 4.16 -7.02
C GLU A 60 1.80 4.95 -6.22
N LYS A 61 1.48 6.20 -5.87
CA LYS A 61 2.36 7.05 -5.03
C LYS A 61 2.55 6.46 -3.64
N PHE A 62 1.46 6.01 -3.02
CA PHE A 62 1.51 5.38 -1.70
C PHE A 62 2.32 4.08 -1.72
N GLN A 63 2.09 3.20 -2.69
CA GLN A 63 2.83 1.94 -2.85
C GLN A 63 4.34 2.18 -2.96
N LYS A 64 4.76 3.17 -3.75
CA LYS A 64 6.18 3.51 -3.88
C LYS A 64 6.79 3.96 -2.55
N ALA A 65 6.12 4.84 -1.82
CA ALA A 65 6.61 5.31 -0.53
C ALA A 65 6.58 4.23 0.56
N TYR A 66 5.61 3.32 0.51
CA TYR A 66 5.52 2.21 1.45
C TYR A 66 6.64 1.19 1.25
N LYS A 67 7.00 0.90 -0.01
CA LYS A 67 8.18 0.09 -0.36
C LYS A 67 9.48 0.75 0.13
N GLU A 68 9.66 2.04 -0.12
CA GLU A 68 10.82 2.82 0.35
C GLU A 68 10.96 2.75 1.88
N TRP A 69 9.86 2.97 2.61
CA TRP A 69 9.80 2.83 4.07
C TRP A 69 10.17 1.44 4.56
N PHE A 70 9.57 0.40 3.96
CA PHE A 70 9.81 -0.98 4.37
C PHE A 70 11.26 -1.39 4.13
N GLU A 71 11.82 -1.04 2.97
CA GLU A 71 13.21 -1.29 2.64
C GLU A 71 14.15 -0.60 3.64
N ASN A 72 13.87 0.64 4.04
CA ASN A 72 14.73 1.36 4.99
C ASN A 72 14.66 0.76 6.39
N ILE A 73 13.46 0.43 6.90
CA ILE A 73 13.33 -0.20 8.23
C ILE A 73 13.96 -1.59 8.26
N THR A 74 13.78 -2.40 7.21
CA THR A 74 14.35 -3.76 7.19
C THR A 74 15.87 -3.77 6.95
N LYS A 75 16.41 -2.72 6.31
CA LYS A 75 17.85 -2.54 6.09
C LYS A 75 18.55 -1.72 7.18
N ALA A 76 17.81 -1.01 8.04
CA ALA A 76 18.32 -0.32 9.21
C ALA A 76 18.86 -1.35 10.22
N LYS A 77 20.08 -1.85 9.95
CA LYS A 77 20.83 -2.79 10.77
C LYS A 77 21.34 -2.17 12.07
N THR A 78 21.14 -0.88 12.26
CA THR A 78 21.55 -0.12 13.43
C THR A 78 20.29 0.23 14.19
N GLY A 79 20.14 -0.18 15.45
CA GLY A 79 18.97 0.11 16.29
C GLY A 79 18.76 1.59 16.65
N GLN A 80 19.13 2.50 15.76
CA GLN A 80 18.93 3.95 15.83
C GLN A 80 18.15 4.40 14.60
N VAL A 81 17.10 5.18 14.83
CA VAL A 81 16.29 5.84 13.80
C VAL A 81 16.96 7.15 13.41
N SER A 82 17.24 7.34 12.12
CA SER A 82 17.82 8.58 11.58
C SER A 82 16.73 9.60 11.20
N GLN A 83 17.12 10.84 10.90
CA GLN A 83 16.18 11.85 10.39
C GLN A 83 15.62 11.44 9.02
N ASP A 84 16.44 10.82 8.16
CA ASP A 84 15.99 10.32 6.85
C ASP A 84 14.90 9.25 7.01
N ASP A 85 15.01 8.38 8.02
CA ASP A 85 13.98 7.40 8.33
C ASP A 85 12.66 8.07 8.76
N ILE A 86 12.75 9.13 9.57
CA ILE A 86 11.59 9.93 10.00
C ILE A 86 10.91 10.57 8.77
N ASP A 87 11.68 11.18 7.88
CA ASP A 87 11.14 11.85 6.70
C ASP A 87 10.39 10.87 5.77
N ILE A 88 10.90 9.65 5.65
CA ILE A 88 10.28 8.58 4.86
C ILE A 88 9.00 8.08 5.52
N ILE A 89 8.97 7.93 6.86
CA ILE A 89 7.74 7.62 7.63
C ILE A 89 6.67 8.69 7.39
N LEU A 90 7.04 9.97 7.57
CA LEU A 90 6.12 11.09 7.43
C LEU A 90 5.58 11.21 6.00
N LYS A 91 6.44 10.99 4.98
CA LYS A 91 6.04 10.93 3.58
C LYS A 91 5.02 9.82 3.32
N LYS A 92 5.28 8.60 3.82
CA LYS A 92 4.34 7.48 3.71
C LYS A 92 3.00 7.80 4.34
N ASP A 93 2.98 8.38 5.54
CA ASP A 93 1.73 8.69 6.25
C ASP A 93 0.91 9.78 5.55
N LYS A 94 1.58 10.80 5.01
CA LYS A 94 0.94 11.82 4.16
C LYS A 94 0.27 11.19 2.94
N LEU A 95 0.97 10.30 2.24
CA LEU A 95 0.46 9.63 1.04
C LEU A 95 -0.68 8.66 1.36
N ARG A 96 -0.62 7.97 2.51
CA ARG A 96 -1.74 7.14 3.00
C ARG A 96 -2.99 7.99 3.19
N LYS A 97 -2.86 9.15 3.84
CA LYS A 97 -3.99 10.05 4.04
C LYS A 97 -4.58 10.51 2.71
N GLN A 98 -3.74 10.91 1.76
CA GLN A 98 -4.19 11.31 0.41
C GLN A 98 -4.95 10.20 -0.31
N LEU A 99 -4.50 8.93 -0.20
CA LEU A 99 -5.23 7.80 -0.74
C LEU A 99 -6.61 7.65 -0.10
N MET A 100 -6.71 7.73 1.23
CA MET A 100 -7.99 7.62 1.94
C MET A 100 -8.94 8.79 1.62
N ASP A 101 -8.41 10.00 1.51
CA ASP A 101 -9.16 11.20 1.12
C ASP A 101 -9.71 11.04 -0.31
N ALA A 102 -8.89 10.55 -1.25
CA ALA A 102 -9.30 10.27 -2.63
C ALA A 102 -10.38 9.18 -2.68
N CYS A 103 -10.23 8.10 -1.91
CA CYS A 103 -11.26 7.07 -1.79
C CYS A 103 -12.57 7.62 -1.25
N SER A 104 -12.50 8.50 -0.25
CA SER A 104 -13.68 9.12 0.36
C SER A 104 -14.40 10.05 -0.63
N ALA A 105 -13.65 10.87 -1.37
CA ALA A 105 -14.19 11.73 -2.42
C ALA A 105 -14.87 10.92 -3.53
N ALA A 106 -14.25 9.81 -3.98
CA ALA A 106 -14.82 8.93 -4.99
C ALA A 106 -16.14 8.27 -4.56
N LYS A 107 -16.35 8.02 -3.26
CA LYS A 107 -17.63 7.54 -2.70
C LYS A 107 -18.72 8.61 -2.72
N SER A 108 -18.37 9.86 -2.44
CA SER A 108 -19.31 10.97 -2.31
C SER A 108 -19.76 11.56 -3.65
N SER A 109 -19.11 11.21 -4.76
CA SER A 109 -19.47 11.65 -6.11
C SER A 109 -20.58 10.82 -6.78
N LYS A 110 -21.28 9.96 -6.02
CA LYS A 110 -22.46 9.19 -6.44
C LYS A 110 -23.73 9.74 -5.80
#